data_AF-A0A3B9SH33-F1
#
_entry.id   AF-A0A3B9SH33-F1
#
_cell.length_a   1.000
_cell.length_b   1.000
_cell.length_c   1.000
_cell.angle_alpha   90.00
_cell.angle_beta   90.00
_cell.angle_gamma   90.00
#
_symmetry.space_group_name_H-M   'P 1'
#
loop_
_entity.id
_entity.type
_entity.pdbx_description
1 polymer ?
#
loop_
_entity_poly.entity_id
_entity_poly.type
_entity_poly.pdbx_seq_one_letter_code
_entity_poly.pdbx_strand_id
1 'polypeptide(L)'
;MFKILEPQDIEAKTLEHGEDVFHRALADGGDYYHIKCESGDYDIQLAENDNITKNILAKAKVKKIYPLYHNYDENDTDSLYLELFDLYRAVCIETADEYTAVLAKIVLKNTDIPIYCLDPRIEMFTGKHEKLHIVDSFPKLPQNTYLTVLEKIGVRTRKFGLYEMTSLLAFHNLFFLQDMLEGRKLKDIKYLEYVVEERSGIASIIMRLSGFKNAFARFGIKAGIRGDVGRYKAEMIQKYFNLDTLGEESTKENTIVVDSVATIVATVMYTLADKSFGSDVIKDKLRNEMDEYFEAVFNGKKVLGLLIRGTDYYTTGQVGERIMAGVDDMKPLIDKWLEEENYDYIFLASEDADVCEKMTEIYGKKVRILSQERHRVSDFKNVTLISELEKAEKSGSEYEDTLEDTTINYFYALYMLSRCDSFMCSGQCNGYDVVCNFNENRFDRVYKFAIALDKK
;
A
#
# COMPACT_ATOMS: atom_id res chain seq x y z
N MET A 1 -16.83 -13.25 -9.22
CA MET A 1 -17.52 -12.33 -10.15
C MET A 1 -18.13 -13.11 -11.32
N PHE A 2 -19.43 -12.99 -11.57
CA PHE A 2 -20.06 -13.54 -12.76
C PHE A 2 -19.80 -12.68 -13.99
N LYS A 3 -19.29 -13.29 -15.06
CA LYS A 3 -19.22 -12.71 -16.40
C LYS A 3 -20.51 -12.96 -17.15
N ILE A 4 -20.94 -11.99 -17.97
CA ILE A 4 -22.11 -12.12 -18.84
C ILE A 4 -21.66 -12.57 -20.23
N LEU A 5 -22.19 -13.70 -20.67
CA LEU A 5 -21.82 -14.38 -21.91
C LEU A 5 -23.04 -14.52 -22.83
N GLU A 6 -22.77 -14.64 -24.13
CA GLU A 6 -23.77 -15.13 -25.08
C GLU A 6 -24.13 -16.59 -24.74
N PRO A 7 -25.38 -17.03 -24.98
CA PRO A 7 -25.80 -18.41 -24.73
C PRO A 7 -24.86 -19.44 -25.34
N GLN A 8 -24.45 -20.42 -24.56
CA GLN A 8 -23.62 -21.55 -24.96
C GLN A 8 -24.40 -22.86 -24.84
N ASP A 9 -24.03 -23.85 -25.65
CA ASP A 9 -24.55 -25.20 -25.57
C ASP A 9 -23.77 -26.02 -24.53
N ILE A 10 -23.96 -25.70 -23.26
CA ILE A 10 -23.33 -26.35 -22.10
C ILE A 10 -24.43 -26.78 -21.14
N GLU A 11 -24.35 -27.96 -20.55
CA GLU A 11 -25.33 -28.40 -19.54
C GLU A 11 -25.18 -27.56 -18.25
N ALA A 12 -26.18 -26.73 -17.94
CA ALA A 12 -26.20 -25.91 -16.73
C ALA A 12 -27.61 -25.67 -16.18
N LYS A 13 -27.68 -25.23 -14.92
CA LYS A 13 -28.95 -24.82 -14.29
C LYS A 13 -29.51 -23.57 -14.98
N THR A 14 -30.83 -23.45 -15.00
CA THR A 14 -31.53 -22.26 -15.52
C THR A 14 -32.04 -21.39 -14.37
N LEU A 15 -31.83 -20.08 -14.46
CA LEU A 15 -32.43 -19.08 -13.58
C LEU A 15 -33.25 -18.08 -14.41
N GLU A 16 -34.33 -17.56 -13.84
CA GLU A 16 -35.04 -16.42 -14.42
C GLU A 16 -34.30 -15.13 -14.11
N HIS A 17 -34.18 -14.22 -15.08
CA HIS A 17 -33.63 -12.88 -14.88
C HIS A 17 -34.46 -12.12 -13.83
N GLY A 18 -33.78 -11.30 -13.03
CA GLY A 18 -34.39 -10.45 -12.02
C GLY A 18 -33.36 -9.55 -11.36
N GLU A 19 -33.81 -8.64 -10.50
CA GLU A 19 -32.93 -7.67 -9.83
C GLU A 19 -31.84 -8.36 -9.00
N ASP A 20 -32.12 -9.55 -8.48
CA ASP A 20 -31.30 -10.36 -7.58
C ASP A 20 -30.62 -11.55 -8.29
N VAL A 21 -30.57 -11.59 -9.63
CA VAL A 21 -30.08 -12.76 -10.37
C VAL A 21 -28.66 -13.20 -9.96
N PHE A 22 -27.76 -12.25 -9.69
CA PHE A 22 -26.41 -12.55 -9.21
C PHE A 22 -26.41 -13.08 -7.78
N HIS A 23 -27.22 -12.50 -6.89
CA HIS A 23 -27.39 -12.98 -5.51
C HIS A 23 -27.93 -14.42 -5.48
N ARG A 24 -28.91 -14.73 -6.33
CA ARG A 24 -29.45 -16.10 -6.48
C ARG A 24 -28.39 -17.08 -7.00
N ALA A 25 -27.59 -16.68 -7.99
CA ALA A 25 -26.51 -17.51 -8.51
C ALA A 25 -25.41 -17.75 -7.45
N LEU A 26 -25.01 -16.71 -6.71
CA LEU A 26 -24.05 -16.83 -5.61
C LEU A 26 -24.57 -17.71 -4.47
N ALA A 27 -25.84 -17.57 -4.09
CA ALA A 27 -26.47 -18.37 -3.05
C ALA A 27 -26.63 -19.85 -3.44
N ASP A 28 -26.85 -20.15 -4.72
CA ASP A 28 -26.91 -21.52 -5.24
C ASP A 28 -25.51 -22.16 -5.35
N GLY A 29 -24.45 -21.37 -5.51
CA GLY A 29 -23.05 -21.81 -5.42
C GLY A 29 -22.51 -22.56 -6.65
N GLY A 30 -23.15 -22.39 -7.80
CA GLY A 30 -22.69 -22.95 -9.08
C GLY A 30 -21.83 -21.97 -9.88
N ASP A 31 -21.06 -22.52 -10.82
CA ASP A 31 -20.11 -21.74 -11.62
C ASP A 31 -20.65 -21.31 -12.99
N TYR A 32 -21.83 -21.81 -13.39
CA TYR A 32 -22.43 -21.54 -14.69
C TYR A 32 -23.96 -21.64 -14.64
N TYR A 33 -24.64 -20.69 -15.27
CA TYR A 33 -26.10 -20.67 -15.38
C TYR A 33 -26.57 -20.15 -16.72
N HIS A 34 -27.67 -20.73 -17.21
CA HIS A 34 -28.49 -20.13 -18.27
C HIS A 34 -29.50 -19.17 -17.65
N ILE A 35 -29.58 -17.96 -18.17
CA ILE A 35 -30.51 -16.94 -17.70
C ILE A 35 -31.60 -16.70 -18.73
N LYS A 36 -32.86 -16.92 -18.31
CA LYS A 36 -34.04 -16.58 -19.11
C LYS A 36 -34.41 -15.12 -18.93
N CYS A 37 -34.52 -14.36 -20.03
CA CYS A 37 -34.83 -12.94 -19.98
C CYS A 37 -35.71 -12.55 -21.16
N GLU A 38 -36.74 -11.71 -20.91
CA GLU A 38 -37.64 -11.23 -21.97
C GLU A 38 -36.90 -10.47 -23.08
N SER A 39 -35.79 -9.81 -22.74
CA SER A 39 -34.97 -9.04 -23.69
C SER A 39 -33.94 -9.88 -24.45
N GLY A 40 -33.85 -11.18 -24.14
CA GLY A 40 -32.91 -12.12 -24.75
C GLY A 40 -32.18 -12.95 -23.70
N ASP A 41 -32.20 -14.26 -23.87
CA ASP A 41 -31.48 -15.20 -23.00
C ASP A 41 -29.97 -14.95 -23.07
N TYR A 42 -29.28 -15.19 -21.95
CA TYR A 42 -27.84 -15.04 -21.83
C TYR A 42 -27.30 -16.01 -20.77
N ASP A 43 -25.99 -16.21 -20.75
CA ASP A 43 -25.36 -17.07 -19.74
C ASP A 43 -24.53 -16.24 -18.76
N ILE A 44 -24.38 -16.75 -17.54
CA ILE A 44 -23.43 -16.21 -16.58
C ILE A 44 -22.44 -17.29 -16.16
N GLN A 45 -21.15 -16.91 -16.06
CA GLN A 45 -20.08 -17.80 -15.62
C GLN A 45 -19.27 -17.17 -14.50
N LEU A 46 -19.09 -17.90 -13.40
CA LEU A 46 -18.27 -17.45 -12.28
C LEU A 46 -16.80 -17.43 -12.67
N ALA A 47 -16.19 -16.27 -12.53
CA ALA A 47 -14.75 -16.08 -12.58
C ALA A 47 -14.23 -15.75 -11.18
N GLU A 48 -13.33 -16.59 -10.69
CA GLU A 48 -12.59 -16.37 -9.45
C GLU A 48 -11.76 -15.07 -9.52
N ASN A 49 -11.85 -14.24 -8.49
CA ASN A 49 -11.15 -12.94 -8.44
C ASN A 49 -9.62 -13.10 -8.47
N ASP A 50 -9.11 -14.19 -7.91
CA ASP A 50 -7.68 -14.51 -7.95
C ASP A 50 -7.23 -14.92 -9.36
N ASN A 51 -8.09 -15.53 -10.18
CA ASN A 51 -7.77 -15.83 -11.57
C ASN A 51 -7.64 -14.55 -12.42
N ILE A 52 -8.40 -13.50 -12.08
CA ILE A 52 -8.31 -12.18 -12.72
C ILE A 52 -6.96 -11.51 -12.38
N THR A 53 -6.41 -11.79 -11.20
CA THR A 53 -5.23 -11.10 -10.65
C THR A 53 -3.98 -11.99 -10.54
N LYS A 54 -4.03 -13.22 -11.07
CA LYS A 54 -3.02 -14.27 -10.92
C LYS A 54 -1.59 -13.82 -11.21
N ASN A 55 -1.40 -13.01 -12.25
CA ASN A 55 -0.08 -12.48 -12.62
C ASN A 55 0.46 -11.45 -11.62
N ILE A 56 -0.42 -10.71 -10.95
CA ILE A 56 -0.09 -9.75 -9.90
C ILE A 56 0.22 -10.51 -8.60
N LEU A 57 -0.65 -11.46 -8.23
CA LEU A 57 -0.48 -12.34 -7.06
C LEU A 57 0.85 -13.11 -7.10
N ALA A 58 1.17 -13.73 -8.23
CA ALA A 58 2.40 -14.49 -8.41
C ALA A 58 3.67 -13.63 -8.22
N LYS A 59 3.64 -12.36 -8.66
CA LYS A 59 4.75 -11.41 -8.45
C LYS A 59 4.83 -10.92 -7.01
N ALA A 60 3.69 -10.71 -6.37
CA ALA A 60 3.61 -10.19 -5.01
C ALA A 60 3.84 -11.26 -3.92
N LYS A 61 3.82 -12.55 -4.29
CA LYS A 61 3.85 -13.69 -3.35
C LYS A 61 2.73 -13.62 -2.28
N VAL A 62 1.63 -12.95 -2.60
CA VAL A 62 0.45 -12.83 -1.74
C VAL A 62 -0.51 -13.95 -2.09
N LYS A 63 -1.11 -14.60 -1.07
CA LYS A 63 -2.05 -15.71 -1.28
C LYS A 63 -3.39 -15.26 -1.86
N LYS A 64 -3.88 -14.09 -1.44
CA LYS A 64 -5.17 -13.51 -1.84
C LYS A 64 -5.12 -12.00 -1.66
N ILE A 65 -5.54 -11.24 -2.67
CA ILE A 65 -5.62 -9.76 -2.59
C ILE A 65 -7.07 -9.30 -2.47
N TYR A 66 -8.01 -9.98 -3.11
CA TYR A 66 -9.42 -9.58 -3.10
C TYR A 66 -10.30 -10.74 -2.61
N PRO A 67 -11.29 -10.47 -1.76
CA PRO A 67 -12.31 -11.47 -1.39
C PRO A 67 -13.14 -11.85 -2.62
N LEU A 68 -13.83 -12.99 -2.57
CA LEU A 68 -14.70 -13.44 -3.66
C LEU A 68 -16.08 -12.77 -3.67
N TYR A 69 -16.40 -12.01 -2.61
CA TYR A 69 -17.70 -11.34 -2.43
C TYR A 69 -18.89 -12.28 -2.67
N HIS A 70 -18.91 -13.43 -1.99
CA HIS A 70 -20.06 -14.35 -2.04
C HIS A 70 -21.32 -13.79 -1.37
N ASN A 71 -21.13 -12.77 -0.52
CA ASN A 71 -22.21 -12.07 0.15
C ASN A 71 -21.86 -10.58 0.18
N TYR A 72 -22.75 -9.76 -0.37
CA TYR A 72 -22.69 -8.30 -0.33
C TYR A 72 -24.11 -7.75 -0.38
N ASP A 73 -24.32 -6.54 0.11
CA ASP A 73 -25.61 -5.85 0.07
C ASP A 73 -25.43 -4.45 -0.51
N GLU A 74 -25.82 -4.24 -1.77
CA GLU A 74 -25.80 -2.94 -2.44
C GLU A 74 -26.80 -1.92 -1.87
N ASN A 75 -27.64 -2.32 -0.90
CA ASN A 75 -28.58 -1.43 -0.22
C ASN A 75 -28.10 -0.99 1.17
N ASP A 76 -27.06 -1.62 1.73
CA ASP A 76 -26.47 -1.21 3.01
C ASP A 76 -25.53 -0.01 2.83
N THR A 77 -26.12 1.17 2.65
CA THR A 77 -25.37 2.41 2.42
C THR A 77 -24.44 2.80 3.58
N ASP A 78 -24.67 2.28 4.79
CA ASP A 78 -23.81 2.55 5.95
C ASP A 78 -22.44 1.85 5.81
N SER A 79 -22.35 0.79 5.02
CA SER A 79 -21.13 0.00 4.80
C SER A 79 -20.60 0.09 3.37
N LEU A 80 -21.17 0.96 2.53
CA LEU A 80 -20.63 1.30 1.21
C LEU A 80 -19.71 2.51 1.28
N TYR A 81 -18.55 2.44 0.64
CA TYR A 81 -17.65 3.61 0.51
C TYR A 81 -18.07 4.52 -0.65
N LEU A 82 -19.21 5.20 -0.50
CA LEU A 82 -19.80 6.07 -1.55
C LEU A 82 -18.95 7.30 -1.87
N GLU A 83 -18.16 7.80 -0.91
CA GLU A 83 -17.22 8.91 -1.10
C GLU A 83 -16.17 8.65 -2.18
N LEU A 84 -16.00 7.39 -2.60
CA LEU A 84 -15.26 7.04 -3.81
C LEU A 84 -15.68 7.93 -5.00
N PHE A 85 -16.98 8.19 -5.15
CA PHE A 85 -17.52 8.91 -6.30
C PHE A 85 -17.32 10.43 -6.25
N ASP A 86 -17.01 10.99 -5.08
CA ASP A 86 -16.73 12.43 -4.93
C ASP A 86 -15.47 12.85 -5.70
N LEU A 87 -14.62 11.88 -6.05
CA LEU A 87 -13.38 12.08 -6.82
C LEU A 87 -13.63 12.21 -8.32
N TYR A 88 -14.83 11.88 -8.81
CA TYR A 88 -15.10 11.72 -10.23
C TYR A 88 -16.32 12.54 -10.67
N ARG A 89 -16.29 12.97 -11.92
CA ARG A 89 -17.40 13.66 -12.60
C ARG A 89 -18.26 12.71 -13.42
N ALA A 90 -17.79 11.49 -13.67
CA ALA A 90 -18.48 10.46 -14.42
C ALA A 90 -17.86 9.09 -14.14
N VAL A 91 -18.61 8.03 -14.42
CA VAL A 91 -18.11 6.65 -14.48
C VAL A 91 -18.18 6.16 -15.92
N CYS A 92 -17.09 5.57 -16.42
CA CYS A 92 -16.99 4.99 -17.75
C CYS A 92 -16.80 3.48 -17.63
N ILE A 93 -17.70 2.67 -18.20
CA ILE A 93 -17.72 1.20 -18.06
C ILE A 93 -17.49 0.56 -19.43
N GLU A 94 -16.48 -0.30 -19.56
CA GLU A 94 -16.18 -0.99 -20.82
C GLU A 94 -17.10 -2.18 -21.08
N THR A 95 -17.37 -2.99 -20.06
CA THR A 95 -18.09 -4.26 -20.20
C THR A 95 -19.07 -4.46 -19.08
N ALA A 96 -20.22 -5.06 -19.37
CA ALA A 96 -21.16 -5.49 -18.36
C ALA A 96 -20.74 -6.85 -17.80
N ASP A 97 -20.63 -6.91 -16.48
CA ASP A 97 -20.46 -8.09 -15.64
C ASP A 97 -21.24 -7.87 -14.34
N GLU A 98 -21.22 -8.83 -13.42
CA GLU A 98 -21.85 -8.69 -12.10
C GLU A 98 -21.44 -7.38 -11.39
N TYR A 99 -20.13 -7.12 -11.32
CA TYR A 99 -19.59 -6.04 -10.52
C TYR A 99 -19.90 -4.66 -11.10
N THR A 100 -19.84 -4.52 -12.41
CA THR A 100 -20.21 -3.28 -13.12
C THR A 100 -21.72 -3.05 -13.11
N ALA A 101 -22.54 -4.09 -13.18
CA ALA A 101 -23.99 -3.99 -13.01
C ALA A 101 -24.36 -3.47 -11.61
N VAL A 102 -23.77 -4.03 -10.56
CA VAL A 102 -23.99 -3.59 -9.18
C VAL A 102 -23.44 -2.18 -8.95
N LEU A 103 -22.21 -1.90 -9.43
CA LEU A 103 -21.61 -0.57 -9.41
C LEU A 103 -22.55 0.47 -10.06
N ALA A 104 -23.07 0.18 -11.25
CA ALA A 104 -23.95 1.09 -11.97
C ALA A 104 -25.25 1.34 -11.18
N LYS A 105 -25.88 0.30 -10.62
CA LYS A 105 -27.05 0.46 -9.73
C LYS A 105 -26.76 1.41 -8.56
N ILE A 106 -25.63 1.24 -7.88
CA ILE A 106 -25.24 2.07 -6.73
C ILE A 106 -25.03 3.53 -7.16
N VAL A 107 -24.31 3.76 -8.27
CA VAL A 107 -24.05 5.11 -8.79
C VAL A 107 -25.36 5.80 -9.17
N LEU A 108 -26.22 5.14 -9.93
CA LEU A 108 -27.51 5.70 -10.37
C LEU A 108 -28.41 6.04 -9.19
N LYS A 109 -28.41 5.21 -8.14
CA LYS A 109 -29.25 5.39 -6.95
C LYS A 109 -28.74 6.46 -5.99
N ASN A 110 -27.43 6.59 -5.82
CA ASN A 110 -26.85 7.35 -4.70
C ASN A 110 -26.04 8.59 -5.11
N THR A 111 -25.87 8.85 -6.41
CA THR A 111 -25.04 9.97 -6.89
C THR A 111 -25.67 10.68 -8.08
N ASP A 112 -25.22 11.89 -8.39
CA ASP A 112 -25.66 12.65 -9.58
C ASP A 112 -24.73 12.50 -10.78
N ILE A 113 -23.67 11.68 -10.68
CA ILE A 113 -22.70 11.57 -11.77
C ILE A 113 -23.24 10.67 -12.90
N PRO A 114 -23.02 11.05 -14.18
CA PRO A 114 -23.41 10.24 -15.32
C PRO A 114 -22.54 8.98 -15.46
N ILE A 115 -23.13 7.94 -16.03
CA ILE A 115 -22.47 6.69 -16.43
C ILE A 115 -22.43 6.63 -17.96
N TYR A 116 -21.26 6.40 -18.52
CA TYR A 116 -21.06 6.10 -19.94
C TYR A 116 -20.64 4.64 -20.08
N CYS A 117 -21.44 3.81 -20.76
CA CYS A 117 -21.18 2.38 -20.90
C CYS A 117 -21.03 2.00 -22.38
N LEU A 118 -19.99 1.24 -22.72
CA LEU A 118 -19.83 0.68 -24.07
C LEU A 118 -20.71 -0.55 -24.31
N ASP A 119 -21.02 -1.29 -23.24
CA ASP A 119 -21.77 -2.53 -23.32
C ASP A 119 -23.27 -2.28 -23.05
N PRO A 120 -24.16 -2.41 -24.06
CA PRO A 120 -25.59 -2.15 -23.89
C PRO A 120 -26.28 -3.13 -22.93
N ARG A 121 -25.68 -4.31 -22.65
CA ARG A 121 -26.27 -5.31 -21.75
C ARG A 121 -26.41 -4.80 -20.31
N ILE A 122 -25.72 -3.72 -19.95
CA ILE A 122 -25.88 -3.07 -18.64
C ILE A 122 -27.34 -2.64 -18.38
N GLU A 123 -28.09 -2.22 -19.42
CA GLU A 123 -29.49 -1.80 -19.30
C GLU A 123 -30.41 -2.94 -18.83
N MET A 124 -30.03 -4.20 -19.07
CA MET A 124 -30.79 -5.36 -18.59
C MET A 124 -30.83 -5.39 -17.06
N PHE A 125 -29.81 -4.86 -16.38
CA PHE A 125 -29.68 -4.91 -14.92
C PHE A 125 -30.09 -3.61 -14.23
N THR A 126 -29.89 -2.46 -14.89
CA THR A 126 -30.19 -1.14 -14.32
C THR A 126 -31.53 -0.59 -14.80
N GLY A 127 -32.11 -1.15 -15.86
CA GLY A 127 -33.12 -0.48 -16.65
C GLY A 127 -32.55 0.74 -17.39
N LYS A 128 -33.42 1.39 -18.18
CA LYS A 128 -33.12 2.68 -18.80
C LYS A 128 -33.12 3.76 -17.74
N HIS A 129 -32.10 4.62 -17.76
CA HIS A 129 -31.94 5.68 -16.78
C HIS A 129 -31.39 6.95 -17.45
N GLU A 130 -31.85 8.14 -17.07
CA GLU A 130 -31.44 9.41 -17.69
C GLU A 130 -29.93 9.69 -17.57
N LYS A 131 -29.34 9.32 -16.43
CA LYS A 131 -27.89 9.35 -16.14
C LYS A 131 -27.08 8.22 -16.79
N LEU A 132 -27.71 7.23 -17.41
CA LEU A 132 -27.02 6.12 -18.08
C LEU A 132 -26.99 6.37 -19.59
N HIS A 133 -25.79 6.42 -20.16
CA HIS A 133 -25.56 6.66 -21.57
C HIS A 133 -24.84 5.46 -22.18
N ILE A 134 -25.54 4.73 -23.04
CA ILE A 134 -24.90 3.73 -23.90
C ILE A 134 -24.21 4.46 -25.05
N VAL A 135 -22.91 4.24 -25.22
CA VAL A 135 -22.06 4.99 -26.16
C VAL A 135 -21.15 4.07 -26.95
N ASP A 136 -20.83 4.44 -28.20
CA ASP A 136 -19.87 3.70 -29.02
C ASP A 136 -18.40 3.96 -28.62
N SER A 137 -18.16 5.06 -27.89
CA SER A 137 -16.86 5.42 -27.35
C SER A 137 -17.01 6.35 -26.15
N PHE A 138 -16.09 6.28 -25.19
CA PHE A 138 -16.12 7.17 -24.03
C PHE A 138 -15.95 8.65 -24.43
N PRO A 139 -16.63 9.56 -23.73
CA PRO A 139 -16.48 10.99 -23.99
C PRO A 139 -15.03 11.43 -23.76
N LYS A 140 -14.55 12.37 -24.59
CA LYS A 140 -13.25 13.01 -24.41
C LYS A 140 -13.30 14.01 -23.26
N LEU A 141 -13.26 13.50 -22.04
CA LEU A 141 -13.23 14.28 -20.82
C LEU A 141 -11.78 14.61 -20.42
N PRO A 142 -11.55 15.67 -19.60
CA PRO A 142 -10.22 15.94 -19.06
C PRO A 142 -9.67 14.72 -18.32
N GLN A 143 -8.39 14.42 -18.50
CA GLN A 143 -7.73 13.34 -17.76
C GLN A 143 -7.92 13.52 -16.26
N ASN A 144 -8.01 12.41 -15.53
CA ASN A 144 -8.15 12.40 -14.07
C ASN A 144 -9.44 13.05 -13.54
N THR A 145 -10.53 12.97 -14.32
CA THR A 145 -11.85 13.46 -13.87
C THR A 145 -12.95 12.41 -13.89
N TYR A 146 -12.67 11.18 -14.33
CA TYR A 146 -13.64 10.09 -14.40
C TYR A 146 -13.01 8.80 -13.93
N LEU A 147 -13.84 7.92 -13.39
CA LEU A 147 -13.47 6.54 -13.09
C LEU A 147 -13.70 5.70 -14.34
N THR A 148 -12.63 5.14 -14.91
CA THR A 148 -12.72 4.18 -16.02
C THR A 148 -12.64 2.77 -15.47
N VAL A 149 -13.67 1.97 -15.73
CA VAL A 149 -13.80 0.58 -15.32
C VAL A 149 -13.55 -0.33 -16.52
N LEU A 150 -12.38 -0.95 -16.52
CA LEU A 150 -11.82 -1.73 -17.62
C LEU A 150 -12.14 -3.23 -17.50
N GLU A 151 -12.27 -3.93 -18.64
CA GLU A 151 -12.46 -5.40 -18.66
C GLU A 151 -11.18 -6.12 -18.16
N LYS A 152 -10.00 -5.65 -18.59
CA LYS A 152 -8.71 -6.29 -18.32
C LYS A 152 -7.63 -5.28 -17.96
N ILE A 153 -6.69 -5.73 -17.13
CA ILE A 153 -5.52 -4.93 -16.76
C ILE A 153 -4.53 -4.89 -17.94
N GLY A 154 -4.26 -3.70 -18.46
CA GLY A 154 -3.07 -3.46 -19.28
C GLY A 154 -1.80 -3.50 -18.43
N VAL A 155 -0.67 -3.96 -18.99
CA VAL A 155 0.61 -4.17 -18.27
C VAL A 155 1.30 -2.84 -17.80
N ARG A 156 0.64 -1.68 -17.87
CA ARG A 156 1.27 -0.37 -17.63
C ARG A 156 1.41 0.00 -16.15
N THR A 157 2.35 -0.65 -15.45
CA THR A 157 3.12 -0.12 -14.31
C THR A 157 2.45 0.97 -13.42
N ARG A 158 1.87 0.55 -12.28
CA ARG A 158 1.74 1.30 -10.99
C ARG A 158 1.08 2.70 -10.94
N LYS A 159 0.73 3.35 -12.05
CA LYS A 159 -0.09 4.60 -12.04
C LYS A 159 -1.60 4.30 -12.03
N PHE A 160 -1.98 3.03 -12.15
CA PHE A 160 -3.33 2.55 -11.93
C PHE A 160 -3.71 2.68 -10.46
N GLY A 161 -4.94 3.10 -10.20
CA GLY A 161 -5.49 3.02 -8.84
C GLY A 161 -6.47 4.12 -8.50
N LEU A 162 -6.38 5.30 -9.12
CA LEU A 162 -7.35 6.37 -8.88
C LEU A 162 -8.37 6.49 -10.01
N TYR A 163 -7.95 6.65 -11.27
CA TYR A 163 -8.88 6.98 -12.37
C TYR A 163 -9.15 5.85 -13.35
N GLU A 164 -8.40 4.75 -13.24
CA GLU A 164 -8.54 3.54 -14.06
C GLU A 164 -8.47 2.32 -13.14
N MET A 165 -9.52 1.50 -13.16
CA MET A 165 -9.68 0.30 -12.33
C MET A 165 -10.29 -0.82 -13.16
N THR A 166 -10.07 -2.07 -12.77
CA THR A 166 -10.93 -3.17 -13.26
C THR A 166 -12.28 -3.15 -12.55
N SER A 167 -13.26 -3.88 -13.09
CA SER A 167 -14.53 -4.13 -12.39
C SER A 167 -14.31 -4.67 -10.97
N LEU A 168 -13.39 -5.64 -10.80
CA LEU A 168 -12.97 -6.16 -9.50
C LEU A 168 -12.45 -5.07 -8.55
N LEU A 169 -11.54 -4.21 -8.99
CA LEU A 169 -10.95 -3.19 -8.12
C LEU A 169 -11.97 -2.09 -7.78
N ALA A 170 -12.81 -1.68 -8.74
CA ALA A 170 -13.88 -0.72 -8.50
C ALA A 170 -14.91 -1.27 -7.49
N PHE A 171 -15.30 -2.53 -7.64
CA PHE A 171 -16.18 -3.23 -6.71
C PHE A 171 -15.56 -3.37 -5.32
N HIS A 172 -14.29 -3.78 -5.25
CA HIS A 172 -13.57 -3.87 -3.98
C HIS A 172 -13.53 -2.52 -3.24
N ASN A 173 -13.29 -1.43 -3.97
CA ASN A 173 -13.29 -0.09 -3.39
C ASN A 173 -14.63 0.32 -2.78
N LEU A 174 -15.75 -0.19 -3.27
CA LEU A 174 -17.07 0.05 -2.70
C LEU A 174 -17.37 -0.84 -1.50
N PHE A 175 -17.03 -2.13 -1.62
CA PHE A 175 -17.51 -3.18 -0.71
C PHE A 175 -16.48 -3.68 0.30
N PHE A 176 -15.26 -3.14 0.34
CA PHE A 176 -14.23 -3.60 1.29
C PHE A 176 -14.69 -3.52 2.76
N LEU A 177 -15.51 -2.54 3.14
CA LEU A 177 -16.04 -2.44 4.50
C LEU A 177 -16.97 -3.61 4.81
N GLN A 178 -17.87 -4.00 3.90
CA GLN A 178 -18.74 -5.16 4.11
C GLN A 178 -17.96 -6.45 4.29
N ASP A 179 -16.91 -6.66 3.50
CA ASP A 179 -15.99 -7.79 3.64
C ASP A 179 -15.34 -7.80 5.03
N MET A 180 -14.80 -6.65 5.47
CA MET A 180 -14.20 -6.48 6.79
C MET A 180 -15.17 -6.66 7.96
N LEU A 181 -16.44 -6.32 7.77
CA LEU A 181 -17.46 -6.37 8.80
C LEU A 181 -17.95 -7.80 9.05
N GLU A 182 -17.84 -8.70 8.06
CA GLU A 182 -18.31 -10.08 8.16
C GLU A 182 -19.79 -10.17 8.62
N GLY A 183 -20.64 -9.29 8.10
CA GLY A 183 -22.07 -9.20 8.45
C GLY A 183 -22.39 -8.43 9.73
N ARG A 184 -21.39 -7.88 10.43
CA ARG A 184 -21.60 -6.94 11.55
C ARG A 184 -21.99 -5.56 11.04
N LYS A 185 -22.61 -4.75 11.90
CA LYS A 185 -22.97 -3.36 11.56
C LYS A 185 -21.79 -2.44 11.83
N LEU A 186 -21.52 -1.50 10.92
CA LEU A 186 -20.42 -0.54 11.07
C LEU A 186 -20.47 0.21 12.39
N LYS A 187 -21.67 0.65 12.83
CA LYS A 187 -21.89 1.37 14.09
C LYS A 187 -21.45 0.62 15.36
N ASP A 188 -21.36 -0.71 15.27
CA ASP A 188 -20.97 -1.56 16.41
C ASP A 188 -19.43 -1.71 16.47
N ILE A 189 -18.72 -1.34 15.39
CA ILE A 189 -17.26 -1.37 15.31
C ILE A 189 -16.65 -0.08 15.83
N LYS A 190 -15.64 -0.24 16.67
CA LYS A 190 -14.89 0.85 17.31
C LYS A 190 -13.39 0.78 17.06
N TYR A 191 -12.88 -0.41 16.76
CA TYR A 191 -11.44 -0.66 16.65
C TYR A 191 -11.08 -1.42 15.38
N LEU A 192 -9.86 -1.20 14.93
CA LEU A 192 -9.18 -1.96 13.90
C LEU A 192 -7.86 -2.46 14.45
N GLU A 193 -7.67 -3.78 14.46
CA GLU A 193 -6.42 -4.44 14.81
C GLU A 193 -5.59 -4.66 13.56
N TYR A 194 -4.43 -4.02 13.50
CA TYR A 194 -3.44 -4.27 12.45
C TYR A 194 -2.55 -5.45 12.86
N VAL A 195 -2.75 -6.60 12.22
CA VAL A 195 -1.88 -7.78 12.40
C VAL A 195 -0.66 -7.65 11.52
N VAL A 196 0.51 -7.60 12.14
CA VAL A 196 1.78 -7.36 11.44
C VAL A 196 2.42 -8.67 10.99
N GLU A 197 2.71 -8.75 9.70
CA GLU A 197 3.48 -9.86 9.13
C GLU A 197 4.91 -9.92 9.72
N GLU A 198 5.39 -11.13 10.02
CA GLU A 198 6.69 -11.37 10.67
C GLU A 198 7.89 -10.70 9.98
N ARG A 199 7.82 -10.54 8.65
CA ARG A 199 8.90 -9.97 7.82
C ARG A 199 8.85 -8.46 7.70
N SER A 200 7.86 -7.80 8.31
CA SER A 200 7.70 -6.34 8.18
C SER A 200 8.79 -5.59 8.94
N GLY A 201 9.47 -4.67 8.25
CA GLY A 201 10.36 -3.71 8.88
C GLY A 201 9.58 -2.69 9.72
N ILE A 202 10.17 -2.22 10.82
CA ILE A 202 9.53 -1.29 11.77
C ILE A 202 9.03 0.01 11.13
N ALA A 203 9.79 0.60 10.19
CA ALA A 203 9.35 1.79 9.45
C ALA A 203 8.07 1.51 8.63
N SER A 204 7.97 0.33 8.03
CA SER A 204 6.76 -0.07 7.30
C SER A 204 5.57 -0.23 8.24
N ILE A 205 5.80 -0.72 9.45
CA ILE A 205 4.75 -0.92 10.45
C ILE A 205 4.18 0.42 10.89
N ILE A 206 5.06 1.37 11.26
CA ILE A 206 4.65 2.72 11.68
C ILE A 206 3.85 3.42 10.59
N MET A 207 4.38 3.45 9.36
CA MET A 207 3.72 4.10 8.24
C MET A 207 2.36 3.47 7.93
N ARG A 208 2.25 2.14 8.01
CA ARG A 208 0.97 1.45 7.78
C ARG A 208 -0.03 1.73 8.89
N LEU A 209 0.42 1.72 10.14
CA LEU A 209 -0.42 2.03 11.29
C LEU A 209 -0.96 3.47 11.22
N SER A 210 -0.11 4.45 10.88
CA SER A 210 -0.53 5.83 10.63
C SER A 210 -1.57 5.89 9.50
N GLY A 211 -1.29 5.21 8.38
CA GLY A 211 -2.23 5.10 7.27
C GLY A 211 -3.58 4.51 7.69
N PHE A 212 -3.62 3.44 8.47
CA PHE A 212 -4.86 2.86 8.97
C PHE A 212 -5.58 3.79 9.94
N LYS A 213 -4.86 4.43 10.86
CA LYS A 213 -5.43 5.40 11.79
C LYS A 213 -6.18 6.50 11.05
N ASN A 214 -5.53 7.11 10.05
CA ASN A 214 -6.11 8.21 9.30
C ASN A 214 -7.22 7.75 8.35
N ALA A 215 -7.04 6.60 7.69
CA ALA A 215 -8.02 6.01 6.79
C ALA A 215 -9.34 5.67 7.53
N PHE A 216 -9.24 5.08 8.73
CA PHE A 216 -10.40 4.57 9.47
C PHE A 216 -10.98 5.55 10.50
N ALA A 217 -10.25 6.61 10.87
CA ALA A 217 -10.76 7.66 11.76
C ALA A 217 -12.07 8.28 11.25
N ARG A 218 -12.24 8.35 9.92
CA ARG A 218 -13.46 8.87 9.29
C ARG A 218 -14.71 8.04 9.57
N PHE A 219 -14.55 6.75 9.86
CA PHE A 219 -15.63 5.86 10.28
C PHE A 219 -15.79 5.82 11.81
N GLY A 220 -15.05 6.65 12.55
CA GLY A 220 -15.00 6.61 14.02
C GLY A 220 -14.24 5.38 14.57
N ILE A 221 -13.48 4.68 13.73
CA ILE A 221 -12.75 3.47 14.09
C ILE A 221 -11.30 3.82 14.44
N LYS A 222 -10.85 3.37 15.62
CA LYS A 222 -9.47 3.54 16.08
C LYS A 222 -8.60 2.37 15.67
N ALA A 223 -7.56 2.63 14.87
CA ALA A 223 -6.58 1.61 14.51
C ALA A 223 -5.51 1.47 15.59
N GLY A 224 -5.07 0.23 15.83
CA GLY A 224 -4.01 -0.08 16.79
C GLY A 224 -3.39 -1.46 16.54
N ILE A 225 -2.34 -1.75 17.29
CA ILE A 225 -1.66 -3.05 17.33
C ILE A 225 -1.87 -3.73 18.68
N ARG A 226 -1.71 -5.06 18.73
CA ARG A 226 -1.89 -5.86 19.96
C ARG A 226 -0.72 -6.84 20.12
N GLY A 227 -0.15 -6.90 21.33
CA GLY A 227 0.90 -7.86 21.66
C GLY A 227 2.19 -7.65 20.87
N ASP A 228 2.84 -8.76 20.51
CA ASP A 228 4.03 -8.76 19.66
C ASP A 228 3.70 -8.27 18.25
N VAL A 229 4.63 -7.53 17.64
CA VAL A 229 4.42 -6.83 16.38
C VAL A 229 5.32 -7.45 15.31
N GLY A 230 4.81 -8.48 14.63
CA GLY A 230 5.61 -9.27 13.69
C GLY A 230 6.77 -9.95 14.42
N ARG A 231 8.00 -9.53 14.14
CA ARG A 231 9.21 -10.04 14.82
C ARG A 231 9.59 -9.27 16.10
N TYR A 232 8.98 -8.12 16.37
CA TYR A 232 9.35 -7.26 17.49
C TYR A 232 8.50 -7.58 18.73
N LYS A 233 9.15 -7.76 19.88
CA LYS A 233 8.46 -7.99 21.15
C LYS A 233 7.69 -6.74 21.60
N ALA A 234 6.51 -6.94 22.19
CA ALA A 234 5.68 -5.86 22.71
C ALA A 234 6.46 -4.94 23.66
N GLU A 235 7.29 -5.53 24.53
CA GLU A 235 8.12 -4.83 25.51
C GLU A 235 9.12 -3.88 24.83
N MET A 236 9.80 -4.34 23.78
CA MET A 236 10.72 -3.53 22.98
C MET A 236 9.97 -2.37 22.29
N ILE A 237 8.81 -2.65 21.69
CA ILE A 237 8.01 -1.62 21.02
C ILE A 237 7.59 -0.55 22.03
N GLN A 238 7.07 -0.95 23.19
CA GLN A 238 6.67 -0.04 24.26
C GLN A 238 7.86 0.70 24.89
N LYS A 239 9.06 0.13 24.88
CA LYS A 239 10.27 0.78 25.41
C LYS A 239 10.70 1.99 24.57
N TYR A 240 10.51 1.95 23.26
CA TYR A 240 11.09 2.94 22.34
C TYR A 240 10.09 3.76 21.54
N PHE A 241 8.85 3.29 21.37
CA PHE A 241 7.88 3.91 20.48
C PHE A 241 6.57 4.24 21.19
N ASN A 242 5.92 5.30 20.71
CA ASN A 242 4.57 5.70 21.07
C ASN A 242 3.60 5.22 19.98
N LEU A 243 3.46 3.90 19.82
CA LEU A 243 2.50 3.32 18.87
C LEU A 243 1.14 3.13 19.53
N ASP A 244 0.07 3.36 18.76
CA ASP A 244 -1.30 3.12 19.20
C ASP A 244 -1.50 1.61 19.46
N THR A 245 -1.70 1.24 20.73
CA THR A 245 -2.00 -0.14 21.15
C THR A 245 -3.47 -0.32 21.49
N LEU A 246 -4.02 -1.50 21.22
CA LEU A 246 -5.38 -1.87 21.59
C LEU A 246 -5.41 -2.46 23.00
N GLY A 247 -6.32 -1.97 23.85
CA GLY A 247 -6.52 -2.47 25.20
C GLY A 247 -7.64 -3.51 25.31
N GLU A 248 -8.06 -3.78 26.56
CA GLU A 248 -9.11 -4.75 26.89
C GLU A 248 -10.50 -4.34 26.36
N GLU A 249 -10.70 -3.05 26.06
CA GLU A 249 -11.92 -2.51 25.48
C GLU A 249 -12.16 -2.91 24.02
N SER A 250 -11.10 -3.36 23.32
CA SER A 250 -11.17 -3.93 21.99
C SER A 250 -11.50 -5.42 22.09
N THR A 251 -12.75 -5.75 21.80
CA THR A 251 -13.32 -7.11 21.83
C THR A 251 -13.57 -7.63 20.41
N LYS A 252 -13.81 -8.94 20.29
CA LYS A 252 -14.13 -9.56 18.99
C LYS A 252 -15.35 -8.93 18.32
N GLU A 253 -16.32 -8.49 19.12
CA GLU A 253 -17.59 -7.93 18.65
C GLU A 253 -17.42 -6.53 18.05
N ASN A 254 -16.52 -5.71 18.61
CA ASN A 254 -16.34 -4.31 18.23
C ASN A 254 -15.03 -4.02 17.47
N THR A 255 -14.27 -5.05 17.10
CA THR A 255 -12.95 -4.93 16.46
C THR A 255 -12.93 -5.67 15.13
N ILE A 256 -12.44 -4.99 14.10
CA ILE A 256 -12.08 -5.63 12.82
C ILE A 256 -10.61 -6.02 12.89
N VAL A 257 -10.27 -7.22 12.44
CA VAL A 257 -8.88 -7.69 12.35
C VAL A 257 -8.42 -7.61 10.90
N VAL A 258 -7.34 -6.90 10.63
CA VAL A 258 -6.72 -6.81 9.30
C VAL A 258 -5.46 -7.67 9.30
N ASP A 259 -5.59 -8.89 8.77
CA ASP A 259 -4.50 -9.86 8.62
C ASP A 259 -3.90 -9.89 7.20
N SER A 260 -4.64 -9.39 6.21
CA SER A 260 -4.18 -9.17 4.85
C SER A 260 -4.12 -7.67 4.55
N VAL A 261 -2.95 -7.06 4.77
CA VAL A 261 -2.73 -5.64 4.44
C VAL A 261 -3.00 -5.35 2.96
N ALA A 262 -2.74 -6.34 2.09
CA ALA A 262 -2.87 -6.21 0.64
C ALA A 262 -4.27 -5.80 0.18
N THR A 263 -5.32 -6.24 0.87
CA THR A 263 -6.71 -5.88 0.54
C THR A 263 -6.90 -4.37 0.76
N ILE A 264 -6.53 -3.87 1.93
CA ILE A 264 -6.78 -2.48 2.30
C ILE A 264 -5.88 -1.51 1.52
N VAL A 265 -4.60 -1.84 1.32
CA VAL A 265 -3.68 -0.95 0.60
C VAL A 265 -4.03 -0.80 -0.88
N ALA A 266 -4.83 -1.71 -1.44
CA ALA A 266 -5.36 -1.60 -2.80
C ALA A 266 -6.53 -0.62 -2.91
N THR A 267 -7.11 -0.18 -1.78
CA THR A 267 -8.23 0.78 -1.79
C THR A 267 -7.75 2.20 -2.05
N VAL A 268 -8.56 2.97 -2.77
CA VAL A 268 -8.47 4.42 -2.97
C VAL A 268 -8.47 5.14 -1.62
N MET A 269 -9.33 4.68 -0.71
CA MET A 269 -9.47 5.21 0.64
C MET A 269 -8.13 5.19 1.39
N TYR A 270 -7.45 4.03 1.43
CA TYR A 270 -6.12 3.94 2.02
C TYR A 270 -5.05 4.67 1.18
N THR A 271 -5.15 4.62 -0.14
CA THR A 271 -4.19 5.29 -1.04
C THR A 271 -4.14 6.79 -0.78
N LEU A 272 -5.32 7.42 -0.60
CA LEU A 272 -5.47 8.85 -0.32
C LEU A 272 -5.29 9.22 1.14
N ALA A 273 -5.37 8.26 2.07
CA ALA A 273 -5.13 8.53 3.48
C ALA A 273 -3.74 9.09 3.71
N ASP A 274 -3.64 10.11 4.58
CA ASP A 274 -2.36 10.61 5.03
C ASP A 274 -1.61 9.52 5.80
N LYS A 275 -0.34 9.33 5.47
CA LYS A 275 0.56 8.34 6.07
C LYS A 275 1.69 9.03 6.85
N SER A 276 1.63 10.36 6.97
CA SER A 276 2.59 11.15 7.70
C SER A 276 2.55 10.83 9.20
N PHE A 277 3.69 11.02 9.86
CA PHE A 277 3.82 10.91 11.31
C PHE A 277 5.02 11.75 11.76
N GLY A 278 5.00 12.26 12.99
CA GLY A 278 6.11 13.02 13.54
C GLY A 278 7.15 12.15 14.22
N SER A 279 8.23 12.78 14.68
CA SER A 279 9.24 12.14 15.54
C SER A 279 8.71 11.80 16.94
N ASP A 280 7.51 12.26 17.30
CA ASP A 280 6.79 11.92 18.54
C ASP A 280 6.40 10.43 18.60
N VAL A 281 6.44 9.72 17.46
CA VAL A 281 6.36 8.26 17.43
C VAL A 281 7.52 7.60 18.17
N ILE A 282 8.65 8.30 18.33
CA ILE A 282 9.79 7.86 19.13
C ILE A 282 9.65 8.45 20.53
N LYS A 283 9.85 7.63 21.56
CA LYS A 283 9.80 8.08 22.95
C LYS A 283 10.83 9.15 23.24
N ASP A 284 10.43 10.12 24.07
CA ASP A 284 11.23 11.30 24.41
C ASP A 284 12.64 10.95 24.89
N LYS A 285 12.79 9.89 25.69
CA LYS A 285 14.11 9.45 26.16
C LYS A 285 15.05 9.14 24.99
N LEU A 286 14.63 8.28 24.06
CA LEU A 286 15.45 7.91 22.90
C LEU A 286 15.65 9.11 21.97
N ARG A 287 14.62 9.94 21.78
CA ARG A 287 14.74 11.16 20.96
C ARG A 287 15.79 12.13 21.51
N ASN A 288 15.78 12.37 22.82
CA ASN A 288 16.76 13.23 23.47
C ASN A 288 18.19 12.66 23.35
N GLU A 289 18.37 11.34 23.50
CA GLU A 289 19.67 10.70 23.29
C GLU A 289 20.18 10.89 21.84
N MET A 290 19.30 10.79 20.85
CA MET A 290 19.65 11.03 19.45
C MET A 290 19.95 12.52 19.16
N ASP A 291 19.24 13.45 19.79
CA ASP A 291 19.51 14.89 19.70
C ASP A 291 20.90 15.22 20.28
N GLU A 292 21.21 14.71 21.48
CA GLU A 292 22.52 14.86 22.11
C GLU A 292 23.64 14.28 21.24
N TYR A 293 23.40 13.11 20.64
CA TYR A 293 24.34 12.48 19.73
C TYR A 293 24.57 13.30 18.46
N PHE A 294 23.51 13.82 17.83
CA PHE A 294 23.61 14.67 16.65
C PHE A 294 24.45 15.92 16.93
N GLU A 295 24.16 16.60 18.05
CA GLU A 295 24.93 17.78 18.47
C GLU A 295 26.39 17.45 18.79
N ALA A 296 26.67 16.32 19.43
CA ALA A 296 28.03 15.89 19.70
C ALA A 296 28.84 15.60 18.41
N VAL A 297 28.20 15.06 17.37
CA VAL A 297 28.86 14.68 16.11
C VAL A 297 29.05 15.88 15.18
N PHE A 298 28.06 16.77 15.09
CA PHE A 298 28.05 17.85 14.10
C PHE A 298 28.20 19.24 14.69
N ASN A 299 27.79 19.49 15.94
CA ASN A 299 28.00 20.74 16.67
C ASN A 299 27.66 22.00 15.84
N GLY A 300 26.43 22.05 15.32
CA GLY A 300 25.91 23.16 14.50
C GLY A 300 26.54 23.33 13.10
N LYS A 301 27.28 22.34 12.59
CA LYS A 301 27.85 22.35 11.25
C LYS A 301 26.81 22.01 10.18
N LYS A 302 27.02 22.49 8.94
CA LYS A 302 26.11 22.21 7.82
C LYS A 302 26.36 20.81 7.26
N VAL A 303 25.34 19.96 7.23
CA VAL A 303 25.44 18.53 6.92
C VAL A 303 24.56 18.13 5.75
N LEU A 304 25.15 17.43 4.78
CA LEU A 304 24.41 16.71 3.75
C LEU A 304 24.11 15.29 4.23
N GLY A 305 22.83 14.95 4.38
CA GLY A 305 22.38 13.61 4.71
C GLY A 305 22.25 12.74 3.46
N LEU A 306 22.81 11.52 3.49
CA LEU A 306 22.73 10.53 2.42
C LEU A 306 22.19 9.20 2.95
N LEU A 307 21.09 8.72 2.39
CA LEU A 307 20.59 7.36 2.59
C LEU A 307 20.88 6.52 1.34
N ILE A 308 21.85 5.63 1.44
CA ILE A 308 22.21 4.72 0.34
C ILE A 308 21.87 3.30 0.77
N ARG A 309 20.74 2.79 0.28
CA ARG A 309 20.33 1.40 0.49
C ARG A 309 21.15 0.46 -0.39
N GLY A 310 21.65 -0.63 0.20
CA GLY A 310 22.46 -1.66 -0.45
C GLY A 310 21.99 -3.08 -0.10
N THR A 311 22.92 -4.04 -0.07
CA THR A 311 22.68 -5.44 0.36
C THR A 311 21.36 -6.08 -0.15
N ASP A 312 20.35 -6.21 0.72
CA ASP A 312 19.07 -6.85 0.41
C ASP A 312 18.30 -6.14 -0.71
N TYR A 313 18.50 -4.83 -0.90
CA TYR A 313 17.93 -4.11 -2.05
C TYR A 313 18.57 -4.49 -3.39
N TYR A 314 19.84 -4.94 -3.40
CA TYR A 314 20.49 -5.45 -4.61
C TYR A 314 20.14 -6.93 -4.86
N THR A 315 20.07 -7.75 -3.82
CA THR A 315 19.86 -9.21 -3.97
C THR A 315 18.41 -9.59 -4.22
N THR A 316 17.44 -8.77 -3.79
CA THR A 316 16.01 -9.05 -3.98
C THR A 316 15.47 -8.71 -5.38
N GLY A 317 16.31 -8.20 -6.29
CA GLY A 317 15.91 -7.93 -7.68
C GLY A 317 14.80 -6.88 -7.79
N GLN A 318 14.94 -5.76 -7.07
CA GLN A 318 13.96 -4.68 -7.07
C GLN A 318 13.65 -4.18 -8.49
N VAL A 319 12.42 -3.73 -8.71
CA VAL A 319 11.93 -3.26 -10.02
C VAL A 319 11.37 -1.83 -9.96
N GLY A 320 11.54 -1.10 -11.06
CA GLY A 320 11.04 0.26 -11.22
C GLY A 320 11.74 1.25 -10.28
N GLU A 321 10.97 2.14 -9.65
CA GLU A 321 11.48 3.19 -8.73
C GLU A 321 12.20 2.66 -7.47
N ARG A 322 12.12 1.34 -7.21
CA ARG A 322 12.83 0.68 -6.10
C ARG A 322 14.24 0.23 -6.47
N ILE A 323 14.65 0.41 -7.74
CA ILE A 323 16.05 0.19 -8.14
C ILE A 323 16.90 1.29 -7.51
N MET A 324 17.86 0.88 -6.68
CA MET A 324 18.72 1.79 -5.94
C MET A 324 19.89 2.28 -6.79
N ALA A 325 20.22 3.56 -6.62
CA ALA A 325 21.40 4.19 -7.14
C ALA A 325 22.65 3.74 -6.40
N GLY A 326 23.70 3.41 -7.17
CA GLY A 326 25.02 3.18 -6.60
C GLY A 326 25.71 4.49 -6.27
N VAL A 327 26.82 4.39 -5.54
CA VAL A 327 27.67 5.54 -5.20
C VAL A 327 28.11 6.32 -6.45
N ASP A 328 28.46 5.62 -7.54
CA ASP A 328 28.91 6.25 -8.78
C ASP A 328 27.80 7.04 -9.47
N ASP A 329 26.57 6.53 -9.45
CA ASP A 329 25.41 7.21 -10.03
C ASP A 329 25.08 8.50 -9.26
N MET A 330 25.27 8.47 -7.93
CA MET A 330 24.96 9.61 -7.06
C MET A 330 26.08 10.65 -7.02
N LYS A 331 27.33 10.24 -7.23
CA LYS A 331 28.53 11.08 -7.04
C LYS A 331 28.43 12.45 -7.74
N PRO A 332 28.05 12.58 -9.03
CA PRO A 332 28.02 13.88 -9.69
C PRO A 332 27.09 14.90 -9.01
N LEU A 333 25.96 14.45 -8.47
CA LEU A 333 25.03 15.33 -7.77
C LEU A 333 25.50 15.64 -6.36
N ILE A 334 26.13 14.68 -5.68
CA ILE A 334 26.75 14.89 -4.38
C ILE A 334 27.83 15.97 -4.49
N ASP A 335 28.79 15.84 -5.42
CA ASP A 335 29.85 16.82 -5.65
C ASP A 335 29.26 18.22 -5.88
N LYS A 336 28.24 18.29 -6.74
CA LYS A 336 27.52 19.54 -7.04
C LYS A 336 26.94 20.19 -5.78
N TRP A 337 26.24 19.45 -4.93
CA TRP A 337 25.65 20.02 -3.71
C TRP A 337 26.71 20.42 -2.69
N LEU A 338 27.78 19.63 -2.55
CA LEU A 338 28.92 19.97 -1.69
C LEU A 338 29.57 21.31 -2.08
N GLU A 339 29.71 21.58 -3.37
CA GLU A 339 30.28 22.82 -3.91
C GLU A 339 29.32 24.02 -3.83
N GLU A 340 28.06 23.84 -4.23
CA GLU A 340 27.06 24.93 -4.28
C GLU A 340 26.74 25.52 -2.90
N GLU A 341 26.77 24.68 -1.86
CA GLU A 341 26.16 25.01 -0.57
C GLU A 341 27.10 24.93 0.64
N ASN A 342 28.38 24.66 0.40
CA ASN A 342 29.44 24.67 1.40
C ASN A 342 29.16 23.76 2.61
N TYR A 343 28.69 22.52 2.39
CA TYR A 343 28.52 21.56 3.48
C TYR A 343 29.86 21.17 4.12
N ASP A 344 29.89 21.20 5.45
CA ASP A 344 31.04 20.80 6.26
C ASP A 344 31.21 19.27 6.27
N TYR A 345 30.08 18.55 6.38
CA TYR A 345 30.05 17.09 6.53
C TYR A 345 29.02 16.41 5.65
N ILE A 346 29.23 15.12 5.45
CA ILE A 346 28.28 14.17 4.90
C ILE A 346 27.91 13.21 6.02
N PHE A 347 26.62 13.10 6.35
CA PHE A 347 26.13 12.01 7.18
C PHE A 347 25.62 10.88 6.28
N LEU A 348 26.27 9.71 6.34
CA LEU A 348 25.92 8.55 5.53
C LEU A 348 25.23 7.48 6.38
N ALA A 349 23.99 7.17 6.02
CA ALA A 349 23.28 6.00 6.48
C ALA A 349 23.30 4.91 5.41
N SER A 350 23.90 3.78 5.74
CA SER A 350 23.94 2.57 4.91
C SER A 350 24.14 1.33 5.80
N GLU A 351 23.33 0.31 5.55
CA GLU A 351 23.53 -1.06 6.06
C GLU A 351 24.65 -1.81 5.35
N ASP A 352 25.09 -1.30 4.20
CA ASP A 352 26.06 -1.92 3.31
C ASP A 352 27.48 -1.40 3.59
N ALA A 353 28.39 -2.32 3.94
CA ALA A 353 29.78 -2.01 4.22
C ALA A 353 30.55 -1.56 2.98
N ASP A 354 30.28 -2.12 1.80
CA ASP A 354 30.96 -1.78 0.55
C ASP A 354 30.66 -0.31 0.16
N VAL A 355 29.42 0.12 0.40
CA VAL A 355 29.00 1.53 0.22
C VAL A 355 29.75 2.46 1.17
N CYS A 356 29.87 2.08 2.45
CA CYS A 356 30.54 2.90 3.47
C CYS A 356 32.04 3.08 3.17
N GLU A 357 32.71 2.01 2.77
CA GLU A 357 34.13 2.03 2.37
C GLU A 357 34.33 2.96 1.18
N LYS A 358 33.55 2.77 0.11
CA LYS A 358 33.67 3.58 -1.10
C LYS A 358 33.40 5.07 -0.87
N MET A 359 32.38 5.41 -0.08
CA MET A 359 32.10 6.81 0.27
C MET A 359 33.23 7.43 1.10
N THR A 360 33.82 6.66 2.02
CA THR A 360 34.96 7.10 2.84
C THR A 360 36.22 7.27 1.99
N GLU A 361 36.45 6.41 1.01
CA GLU A 361 37.56 6.57 0.05
C GLU A 361 37.44 7.86 -0.77
N ILE A 362 36.22 8.19 -1.22
CA ILE A 362 35.97 9.37 -2.08
C ILE A 362 36.04 10.68 -1.27
N TYR A 363 35.37 10.74 -0.12
CA TYR A 363 35.17 12.01 0.62
C TYR A 363 35.95 12.09 1.94
N GLY A 364 36.66 11.03 2.32
CA GLY A 364 37.57 10.98 3.45
C GLY A 364 36.92 11.43 4.76
N LYS A 365 37.59 12.35 5.45
CA LYS A 365 37.17 12.87 6.77
C LYS A 365 35.89 13.72 6.73
N LYS A 366 35.29 13.99 5.57
CA LYS A 366 33.97 14.65 5.52
C LYS A 366 32.83 13.68 5.87
N VAL A 367 33.03 12.37 5.71
CA VAL A 367 31.99 11.38 5.96
C VAL A 367 31.87 11.08 7.46
N ARG A 368 30.64 11.04 7.96
CA ARG A 368 30.27 10.56 9.29
C ARG A 368 29.27 9.43 9.10
N ILE A 369 29.52 8.32 9.78
CA ILE A 369 28.75 7.08 9.69
C ILE A 369 28.52 6.59 11.12
N LEU A 370 27.33 6.09 11.42
CA LEU A 370 27.04 5.45 12.71
C LEU A 370 27.87 4.18 12.89
N SER A 371 28.40 3.97 14.10
CA SER A 371 29.02 2.70 14.46
C SER A 371 27.93 1.65 14.64
N GLN A 372 27.89 0.66 13.76
CA GLN A 372 26.95 -0.46 13.80
C GLN A 372 27.54 -1.66 13.06
N GLU A 373 27.02 -2.86 13.35
CA GLU A 373 27.25 -4.05 12.54
C GLU A 373 26.73 -3.83 11.11
N ARG A 374 27.46 -4.33 10.11
CA ARG A 374 27.14 -4.15 8.68
C ARG A 374 27.39 -5.42 7.92
N HIS A 375 26.64 -5.57 6.84
CA HIS A 375 26.76 -6.69 5.92
C HIS A 375 27.32 -6.23 4.58
N ARG A 376 27.85 -7.18 3.82
CA ARG A 376 28.25 -7.01 2.42
C ARG A 376 27.30 -7.77 1.52
N VAL A 377 27.23 -7.36 0.26
CA VAL A 377 26.45 -8.12 -0.75
C VAL A 377 26.94 -9.57 -0.84
N SER A 378 28.24 -9.80 -0.62
CA SER A 378 28.85 -11.14 -0.64
C SER A 378 28.35 -12.10 0.45
N ASP A 379 27.72 -11.59 1.50
CA ASP A 379 27.24 -12.40 2.63
C ASP A 379 25.93 -13.12 2.28
N PHE A 380 25.20 -12.62 1.29
CA PHE A 380 23.88 -13.10 0.85
C PHE A 380 24.00 -14.25 -0.18
N LYS A 381 24.73 -15.30 0.16
CA LYS A 381 24.94 -16.44 -0.75
C LYS A 381 23.69 -17.32 -0.89
N ASN A 382 23.01 -17.57 0.23
CA ASN A 382 21.88 -18.50 0.33
C ASN A 382 20.60 -17.85 0.87
N VAL A 383 20.65 -16.56 1.20
CA VAL A 383 19.55 -15.78 1.78
C VAL A 383 19.41 -14.47 1.02
N THR A 384 18.23 -13.86 1.09
CA THR A 384 17.94 -12.63 0.34
C THR A 384 17.69 -11.42 1.22
N LEU A 385 17.39 -11.63 2.51
CA LEU A 385 17.07 -10.57 3.46
C LEU A 385 18.04 -10.56 4.63
N ILE A 386 18.35 -9.37 5.16
CA ILE A 386 19.19 -9.23 6.37
C ILE A 386 18.58 -10.03 7.53
N SER A 387 17.24 -9.96 7.68
CA SER A 387 16.52 -10.71 8.71
C SER A 387 16.69 -12.23 8.60
N GLU A 388 16.91 -12.76 7.39
CA GLU A 388 17.16 -14.19 7.17
C GLU A 388 18.60 -14.55 7.54
N LEU A 389 19.56 -13.67 7.23
CA LEU A 389 20.96 -13.82 7.63
C LEU A 389 21.09 -13.82 9.17
N GLU A 390 20.53 -12.81 9.83
CA GLU A 390 20.55 -12.69 11.31
C GLU A 390 19.95 -13.93 12.00
N LYS A 391 18.83 -14.45 11.48
CA LYS A 391 18.18 -15.67 12.01
C LYS A 391 18.98 -16.94 11.77
N ALA A 392 19.78 -16.99 10.72
CA ALA A 392 20.65 -18.14 10.46
C ALA A 392 21.88 -18.15 11.38
N GLU A 393 22.31 -16.97 11.83
CA GLU A 393 23.53 -16.80 12.63
C GLU A 393 23.25 -16.78 14.14
N LYS A 394 22.10 -16.25 14.56
CA LYS A 394 21.77 -15.97 15.96
C LYS A 394 20.44 -16.61 16.37
N SER A 395 20.29 -17.00 17.64
CA SER A 395 19.06 -17.64 18.14
C SER A 395 18.77 -17.29 19.60
N GLY A 396 17.52 -17.46 20.03
CA GLY A 396 17.09 -17.16 21.40
C GLY A 396 17.31 -15.68 21.77
N SER A 397 17.81 -15.43 22.98
CA SER A 397 18.04 -14.08 23.49
C SER A 397 19.07 -13.28 22.67
N GLU A 398 20.06 -13.95 22.08
CA GLU A 398 21.06 -13.29 21.23
C GLU A 398 20.44 -12.68 19.96
N TYR A 399 19.43 -13.35 19.41
CA TYR A 399 18.66 -12.82 18.29
C TYR A 399 17.81 -11.62 18.71
N GLU A 400 17.17 -11.69 19.88
CA GLU A 400 16.34 -10.59 20.39
C GLU A 400 17.18 -9.33 20.69
N ASP A 401 18.34 -9.50 21.33
CA ASP A 401 19.28 -8.40 21.60
C ASP A 401 19.81 -7.78 20.30
N THR A 402 20.16 -8.60 19.32
CA THR A 402 20.60 -8.11 18.00
C THR A 402 19.49 -7.38 17.28
N LEU A 403 18.27 -7.93 17.28
CA LEU A 403 17.12 -7.31 16.63
C LEU A 403 16.80 -5.96 17.26
N GLU A 404 16.89 -5.85 18.59
CA GLU A 404 16.74 -4.58 19.29
C GLU A 404 17.82 -3.60 18.84
N ASP A 405 19.10 -3.97 18.93
CA ASP A 405 20.22 -3.10 18.57
C ASP A 405 20.16 -2.62 17.10
N THR A 406 19.95 -3.53 16.14
CA THR A 406 19.87 -3.15 14.72
C THR A 406 18.67 -2.26 14.42
N THR A 407 17.56 -2.45 15.13
CA THR A 407 16.38 -1.59 15.01
C THR A 407 16.60 -0.20 15.57
N ILE A 408 17.26 -0.08 16.72
CA ILE A 408 17.57 1.22 17.33
C ILE A 408 18.61 1.96 16.51
N ASN A 409 19.68 1.29 16.04
CA ASN A 409 20.68 1.87 15.16
C ASN A 409 20.07 2.37 13.84
N TYR A 410 19.11 1.63 13.28
CA TYR A 410 18.34 2.08 12.12
C TYR A 410 17.60 3.40 12.40
N PHE A 411 16.92 3.53 13.54
CA PHE A 411 16.24 4.79 13.88
C PHE A 411 17.19 5.93 14.22
N TYR A 412 18.32 5.66 14.86
CA TYR A 412 19.40 6.65 15.00
C TYR A 412 19.80 7.19 13.63
N ALA A 413 20.00 6.31 12.64
CA ALA A 413 20.38 6.72 11.29
C ALA A 413 19.30 7.59 10.63
N LEU A 414 18.04 7.16 10.67
CA LEU A 414 16.95 7.93 10.06
C LEU A 414 16.70 9.26 10.78
N TYR A 415 16.78 9.27 12.11
CA TYR A 415 16.60 10.49 12.89
C TYR A 415 17.72 11.49 12.60
N MET A 416 18.99 11.06 12.65
CA MET A 416 20.12 11.94 12.30
C MET A 416 20.04 12.47 10.86
N LEU A 417 19.61 11.65 9.89
CA LEU A 417 19.35 12.13 8.54
C LEU A 417 18.27 13.23 8.52
N SER A 418 17.22 13.09 9.32
CA SER A 418 16.14 14.08 9.43
C SER A 418 16.58 15.42 10.03
N ARG A 419 17.73 15.44 10.72
CA ARG A 419 18.33 16.65 11.32
C ARG A 419 19.36 17.33 10.41
N CYS A 420 19.73 16.71 9.28
CA CYS A 420 20.63 17.32 8.30
C CYS A 420 19.94 18.49 7.57
N ASP A 421 20.72 19.41 7.00
CA ASP A 421 20.18 20.57 6.27
C ASP A 421 19.57 20.17 4.92
N SER A 422 20.10 19.11 4.30
CA SER A 422 19.60 18.58 3.04
C SER A 422 19.75 17.08 2.96
N PHE A 423 18.95 16.44 2.11
CA PHE A 423 18.83 14.99 2.07
C PHE A 423 18.84 14.42 0.64
N MET A 424 19.64 13.39 0.42
CA MET A 424 19.52 12.54 -0.78
C MET A 424 19.28 11.07 -0.42
N CYS A 425 18.48 10.39 -1.24
CA CYS A 425 18.27 8.96 -1.11
C CYS A 425 18.50 8.22 -2.44
N SER A 426 19.15 7.05 -2.38
CA SER A 426 19.48 6.24 -3.54
C SER A 426 18.27 5.71 -4.32
N GLY A 427 17.06 5.73 -3.76
CA GLY A 427 15.85 5.30 -4.47
C GLY A 427 14.62 5.23 -3.57
N GLN A 428 13.50 4.70 -4.08
CA GLN A 428 12.28 4.54 -3.27
C GLN A 428 12.46 3.45 -2.20
N CYS A 429 12.53 3.87 -0.94
CA CYS A 429 12.47 3.00 0.23
C CYS A 429 11.67 3.67 1.36
N ASN A 430 11.15 2.89 2.31
CA ASN A 430 10.41 3.45 3.44
C ASN A 430 11.27 4.36 4.34
N GLY A 431 12.60 4.18 4.33
CA GLY A 431 13.53 5.06 5.06
C GLY A 431 13.49 6.50 4.55
N TYR A 432 13.33 6.71 3.24
CA TYR A 432 13.14 8.04 2.66
C TYR A 432 11.90 8.73 3.25
N ASP A 433 10.77 8.01 3.29
CA ASP A 433 9.51 8.54 3.79
C ASP A 433 9.60 8.89 5.28
N VAL A 434 10.25 8.04 6.09
CA VAL A 434 10.45 8.31 7.53
C VAL A 434 11.33 9.55 7.77
N VAL A 435 12.43 9.68 7.03
CA VAL A 435 13.35 10.84 7.16
C VAL A 435 12.62 12.15 6.83
N CYS A 436 11.84 12.16 5.75
CA CYS A 436 11.06 13.33 5.35
C CYS A 436 9.97 13.67 6.37
N ASN A 437 9.32 12.65 6.94
CA ASN A 437 8.32 12.78 7.99
C ASN A 437 8.90 13.37 9.29
N PHE A 438 10.02 12.84 9.79
CA PHE A 438 10.70 13.37 10.98
C PHE A 438 11.22 14.79 10.79
N ASN A 439 11.65 15.13 9.58
CA ASN A 439 12.06 16.49 9.25
C ASN A 439 10.86 17.43 9.00
N GLU A 440 9.64 16.88 8.87
CA GLU A 440 8.41 17.58 8.46
C GLU A 440 8.56 18.29 7.10
N ASN A 441 9.31 17.69 6.17
CA ASN A 441 9.59 18.23 4.84
C ASN A 441 10.19 19.65 4.83
N ARG A 442 11.03 19.98 5.82
CA ARG A 442 11.68 21.28 5.99
C ARG A 442 13.14 21.36 5.50
N PHE A 443 13.65 20.31 4.88
CA PHE A 443 14.99 20.32 4.28
C PHE A 443 15.13 21.46 3.26
N ASP A 444 16.32 22.05 3.18
CA ASP A 444 16.64 23.05 2.15
C ASP A 444 16.49 22.43 0.76
N ARG A 445 16.95 21.19 0.61
CA ARG A 445 16.83 20.38 -0.60
C ARG A 445 16.64 18.91 -0.28
N VAL A 446 15.79 18.27 -1.07
CA VAL A 446 15.59 16.81 -1.05
C VAL A 446 15.72 16.27 -2.46
N TYR A 447 16.44 15.17 -2.62
CA TYR A 447 16.54 14.47 -3.89
C TYR A 447 16.43 12.95 -3.73
N LYS A 448 15.56 12.34 -4.51
CA LYS A 448 15.38 10.88 -4.56
C LYS A 448 15.73 10.39 -5.95
N PHE A 449 16.74 9.52 -6.05
CA PHE A 449 17.19 8.99 -7.33
C PHE A 449 16.18 8.00 -7.93
N ALA A 450 16.13 7.93 -9.28
CA ALA A 450 15.25 7.01 -10.01
C ALA A 450 15.95 6.47 -11.28
N ILE A 451 16.86 5.50 -11.12
CA ILE A 451 17.73 5.03 -12.23
C ILE A 451 16.97 4.23 -13.31
N ALA A 452 15.83 3.64 -12.97
CA ALA A 452 15.04 2.84 -13.89
C ALA A 452 14.35 3.65 -15.01
N LEU A 453 14.21 4.96 -14.83
CA LEU A 453 13.56 5.84 -15.81
C LEU A 453 14.57 6.44 -16.81
N ASP A 454 15.84 6.49 -16.43
CA ASP A 454 16.89 7.18 -17.20
C ASP A 454 17.83 6.24 -17.97
N LYS A 455 17.78 4.92 -17.72
CA LYS A 455 18.43 3.92 -18.57
C LYS A 455 17.50 3.54 -19.73
N LYS A 456 17.53 4.34 -20.80
CA LYS A 456 16.97 3.98 -22.11
C LYS A 456 17.88 3.03 -22.88
#